data_AF-A0A4R4M0B9-F1
#
_entry.id   AF-A0A4R4M0B9-F1
#
_cell.length_a   1.000
_cell.length_b   1.000
_cell.length_c   1.000
_cell.angle_alpha   90.00
_cell.angle_beta   90.00
_cell.angle_gamma   90.00
#
_symmetry.space_group_name_H-M   'P 1'
#
loop_
_entity.id
_entity.type
_entity.pdbx_description
1 polymer ?
#
loop_
_entity_poly.entity_id
_entity_poly.type
_entity_poly.pdbx_seq_one_letter_code
_entity_poly.pdbx_strand_id
1 'polypeptide(L)'
;MNAQPARSLMTIGDVLGLLRPEFPDITISKIRFLESEGLVEPERSPSGYRKFADADVERLRFVLTAQRDHYLPLRVIRQHLQARDRGENVPPLGPASGT
;
A
#
# COMPACT_ATOMS: atom_id res chain seq x y z
N MET A 1 -7.39 -3.41 30.23
CA MET A 1 -8.02 -3.23 28.91
C MET A 1 -7.01 -2.54 28.00
N ASN A 2 -6.47 -3.22 26.98
CA ASN A 2 -5.56 -2.59 26.02
C ASN A 2 -6.41 -1.78 25.03
N ALA A 3 -6.48 -0.46 25.23
CA ALA A 3 -7.06 0.45 24.25
C ALA A 3 -6.16 0.41 23.00
N GLN A 4 -6.61 -0.31 21.97
CA GLN A 4 -6.03 -0.19 20.64
C GLN A 4 -6.11 1.29 20.27
N PRO A 5 -5.00 1.95 19.89
CA PRO A 5 -5.06 3.35 19.46
C PRO A 5 -6.08 3.41 18.33
N ALA A 6 -7.04 4.33 18.43
CA ALA A 6 -8.07 4.51 17.42
C ALA A 6 -7.40 4.59 16.05
N ARG A 7 -7.50 3.53 15.25
CA ARG A 7 -6.99 3.51 13.87
C ARG A 7 -7.66 4.68 13.19
N SER A 8 -6.88 5.70 12.88
CA SER A 8 -7.42 6.92 12.31
C SER A 8 -7.80 6.57 10.89
N LEU A 9 -9.10 6.39 10.65
CA LEU A 9 -9.60 6.03 9.34
C LEU A 9 -9.51 7.25 8.41
N MET A 10 -8.57 7.19 7.50
CA MET A 10 -8.17 8.26 6.59
C MET A 10 -9.02 8.26 5.31
N THR A 11 -9.26 9.45 4.76
CA THR A 11 -9.77 9.59 3.40
C THR A 11 -8.63 9.42 2.38
N ILE A 12 -8.97 9.23 1.11
CA ILE A 12 -7.95 9.17 0.04
C ILE A 12 -7.14 10.48 -0.09
N GLY A 13 -7.72 11.62 0.32
CA GLY A 13 -7.01 12.90 0.35
C GLY A 13 -5.97 12.96 1.46
N ASP A 14 -6.30 12.43 2.64
CA ASP A 14 -5.37 12.33 3.77
C ASP A 14 -4.20 11.40 3.41
N VAL A 15 -4.49 10.24 2.81
CA VAL A 15 -3.48 9.30 2.33
C VAL A 15 -2.57 9.94 1.29
N LEU A 16 -3.13 10.69 0.33
CA LEU A 16 -2.34 11.46 -0.63
C LEU A 16 -1.39 12.42 0.09
N GLY A 17 -1.88 13.17 1.08
CA GLY A 17 -1.07 14.10 1.87
C GLY A 17 0.09 13.41 2.60
N LEU A 18 -0.12 12.20 3.11
CA LEU A 18 0.90 11.41 3.80
C LEU A 18 1.97 10.82 2.86
N LEU A 19 1.60 10.46 1.63
CA LEU A 19 2.51 9.83 0.67
C LEU A 19 3.32 10.86 -0.14
N ARG A 20 2.76 12.05 -0.37
CA ARG A 20 3.35 13.07 -1.25
C ARG A 20 4.76 13.53 -0.87
N PRO A 21 5.17 13.64 0.42
CA PRO A 21 6.53 14.01 0.78
C PRO A 21 7.59 13.02 0.27
N GLU A 22 7.26 11.73 0.19
CA GLU A 22 8.17 10.67 -0.27
C GLU A 22 7.98 10.35 -1.77
N PHE A 23 6.77 10.54 -2.28
CA PHE A 23 6.35 10.23 -3.65
C PHE A 23 5.67 11.46 -4.27
N PRO A 24 6.42 12.47 -4.73
CA PRO A 24 5.84 13.75 -5.17
C PRO A 24 4.89 13.63 -6.37
N ASP A 25 5.09 12.60 -7.21
CA ASP A 25 4.27 12.31 -8.39
C ASP A 25 3.02 11.47 -8.09
N ILE A 26 2.79 11.11 -6.81
CA ILE A 26 1.61 10.33 -6.44
C ILE A 26 0.34 11.16 -6.63
N THR A 27 -0.68 10.51 -7.19
CA THR A 27 -1.99 11.13 -7.44
C THR A 27 -3.10 10.28 -6.86
N ILE A 28 -4.28 10.87 -6.65
CA ILE A 28 -5.50 10.13 -6.29
C ILE A 28 -5.74 9.00 -7.31
N SER A 29 -5.61 9.28 -8.60
CA SER A 29 -5.80 8.29 -9.67
C SER A 29 -4.86 7.10 -9.52
N LYS A 30 -3.59 7.34 -9.18
CA LYS A 30 -2.63 6.26 -8.92
C LYS A 30 -3.01 5.43 -7.69
N ILE A 31 -3.44 6.04 -6.58
CA ILE A 31 -3.90 5.30 -5.39
C ILE A 31 -5.11 4.43 -5.73
N ARG A 32 -6.10 4.98 -6.45
CA ARG A 32 -7.29 4.23 -6.90
C ARG A 32 -6.94 3.07 -7.82
N PHE A 33 -5.95 3.27 -8.69
CA PHE A 33 -5.46 2.23 -9.58
C PHE A 33 -4.80 1.09 -8.80
N LEU A 34 -3.96 1.38 -7.81
CA LEU A 34 -3.33 0.35 -6.97
C LEU A 34 -4.37 -0.42 -6.14
N GLU A 35 -5.42 0.26 -5.67
CA GLU A 35 -6.58 -0.38 -5.04
C GLU A 35 -7.34 -1.28 -6.01
N SER A 36 -7.64 -0.84 -7.24
CA SER A 36 -8.33 -1.69 -8.23
C SER A 36 -7.51 -2.91 -8.64
N GLU A 37 -6.18 -2.81 -8.55
CA GLU A 37 -5.25 -3.92 -8.73
C GLU A 37 -5.17 -4.84 -7.49
N GLY A 38 -5.92 -4.57 -6.41
CA GLY A 38 -5.93 -5.39 -5.20
C GLY A 38 -4.62 -5.35 -4.42
N LEU A 39 -3.84 -4.27 -4.56
CA LEU A 39 -2.60 -4.09 -3.79
C LEU A 39 -2.88 -3.44 -2.44
N VAL A 40 -4.04 -2.81 -2.28
CA VAL A 40 -4.55 -2.25 -1.03
C VAL A 40 -6.06 -2.45 -0.99
N GLU A 41 -6.61 -2.74 0.18
CA GLU A 41 -8.03 -3.10 0.36
C GLU A 41 -8.63 -2.27 1.51
N PRO A 42 -8.83 -0.96 1.31
CA PRO A 42 -9.37 -0.09 2.35
C PRO A 42 -10.80 -0.47 2.70
N GLU A 43 -11.18 -0.27 3.95
CA GLU A 43 -12.54 -0.51 4.42
C GLU A 43 -13.55 0.40 3.69
N ARG A 44 -14.76 -0.10 3.47
CA ARG A 44 -15.89 0.68 2.97
C ARG A 44 -16.76 1.07 4.16
N SER A 45 -17.02 2.37 4.31
CA SER A 45 -18.06 2.81 5.24
C SER A 45 -19.44 2.34 4.75
N PRO A 46 -20.46 2.24 5.62
CA PRO A 46 -21.83 1.93 5.22
C PRO A 46 -22.38 2.87 4.13
N SER A 47 -21.88 4.10 4.07
CA SER A 47 -22.22 5.11 3.06
C SER A 47 -21.41 5.00 1.76
N GLY A 48 -20.52 4.01 1.63
CA GLY A 48 -19.75 3.71 0.41
C GLY A 48 -18.39 4.41 0.28
N TYR A 49 -18.00 5.26 1.25
CA TYR A 49 -16.71 5.95 1.22
C TYR A 49 -15.56 5.01 1.61
N ARG A 50 -14.38 5.23 1.02
CA ARG A 50 -13.15 4.52 1.38
C ARG A 50 -12.62 5.06 2.71
N LYS A 51 -12.22 4.15 3.58
CA LYS A 51 -11.58 4.42 4.85
C LYS A 51 -10.28 3.62 4.89
N PHE A 52 -9.18 4.33 4.74
CA PHE A 52 -7.84 3.75 4.77
C PHE A 52 -7.36 3.71 6.23
N ALA A 53 -6.84 2.57 6.66
CA ALA A 53 -6.12 2.45 7.91
C ALA A 53 -4.63 2.76 7.71
N ASP A 54 -3.88 2.94 8.81
CA ASP A 54 -2.42 3.10 8.76
C ASP A 54 -1.73 1.96 8.00
N ALA A 55 -2.22 0.72 8.14
CA ALA A 55 -1.70 -0.45 7.43
C ALA A 55 -1.83 -0.33 5.89
N ASP A 56 -2.88 0.33 5.41
CA ASP A 56 -3.06 0.58 3.97
C ASP A 56 -2.02 1.56 3.45
N VAL A 57 -1.69 2.58 4.25
CA VAL A 57 -0.67 3.58 3.90
C VAL A 57 0.71 2.92 3.85
N GLU A 58 1.05 2.09 4.82
CA GLU A 58 2.30 1.31 4.82
C GLU A 58 2.40 0.37 3.62
N ARG A 59 1.29 -0.27 3.26
CA ARG A 59 1.22 -1.12 2.06
C ARG A 59 1.43 -0.32 0.79
N LEU A 60 0.83 0.87 0.68
CA LEU A 60 1.04 1.78 -0.44
C LEU A 60 2.49 2.26 -0.52
N ARG A 61 3.13 2.62 0.60
CA ARG A 61 4.56 2.98 0.64
C ARG A 61 5.42 1.85 0.08
N PHE A 62 5.21 0.62 0.54
CA PHE A 62 5.94 -0.54 0.03
C PHE A 62 5.78 -0.72 -1.48
N VAL A 63 4.54 -0.64 -1.99
CA VAL A 63 4.25 -0.77 -3.42
C VAL A 63 4.98 0.32 -4.22
N LEU A 64 4.89 1.57 -3.78
CA LEU A 64 5.49 2.70 -4.49
C LEU A 64 7.01 2.66 -4.48
N THR A 65 7.63 2.28 -3.36
CA THR A 65 9.07 2.02 -3.26
C THR A 65 9.50 0.89 -4.19
N ALA A 66 8.78 -0.24 -4.20
CA ALA A 66 9.06 -1.37 -5.08
C ALA A 66 8.98 -0.98 -6.57
N GLN A 67 8.06 -0.09 -6.94
CA GLN A 67 7.99 0.41 -8.31
C GLN A 67 9.10 1.43 -8.63
N ARG A 68 9.39 2.37 -7.72
CA ARG A 68 10.33 3.47 -7.96
C ARG A 68 11.78 2.99 -7.95
N ASP A 69 12.14 2.18 -6.97
CA ASP A 69 13.54 1.86 -6.67
C ASP A 69 13.95 0.50 -7.25
N HIS A 70 12.98 -0.39 -7.46
CA HIS A 70 13.22 -1.76 -7.93
C HIS A 70 12.52 -2.10 -9.25
N TYR A 71 11.72 -1.18 -9.80
CA TYR A 71 10.99 -1.34 -11.07
C TYR A 71 10.17 -2.64 -11.15
N LEU A 72 9.65 -3.11 -10.02
CA LEU A 72 8.93 -4.39 -9.97
C LEU A 72 7.54 -4.29 -10.62
N PRO A 73 7.11 -5.30 -11.38
CA PRO A 73 5.76 -5.36 -11.91
C PRO A 73 4.74 -5.63 -10.78
N LEU A 74 3.53 -5.10 -10.92
CA LEU A 74 2.48 -5.20 -9.89
C LEU A 74 2.17 -6.65 -9.47
N ARG A 75 2.23 -7.59 -10.42
CA ARG A 75 2.05 -9.03 -10.12
C ARG A 75 3.05 -9.54 -9.10
N VAL A 76 4.32 -9.17 -9.24
CA VAL A 76 5.40 -9.59 -8.33
C VAL A 76 5.21 -8.92 -6.98
N ILE A 77 4.93 -7.61 -6.96
CA ILE A 77 4.65 -6.87 -5.71
C ILE A 77 3.48 -7.51 -4.95
N ARG A 78 2.40 -7.92 -5.65
CA ARG A 78 1.26 -8.62 -5.04
C ARG A 78 1.68 -9.94 -4.39
N GLN A 79 2.56 -10.72 -5.03
CA GLN A 79 3.09 -11.96 -4.45
C GLN A 79 3.91 -11.69 -3.19
N HIS A 80 4.76 -10.67 -3.20
CA HIS A 80 5.50 -10.25 -2.00
C HIS A 80 4.53 -9.87 -0.88
N LEU A 81 3.52 -9.06 -1.17
CA LEU A 81 2.52 -8.66 -0.18
C LEU A 81 1.77 -9.87 0.41
N GLN A 82 1.31 -10.80 -0.43
CA GLN A 82 0.64 -12.01 0.02
C GLN A 82 1.54 -12.90 0.89
N ALA A 83 2.84 -12.98 0.56
CA ALA A 83 3.79 -13.72 1.39
C ALA A 83 3.98 -13.04 2.76
N ARG A 84 4.07 -11.70 2.81
CA ARG A 84 4.09 -10.95 4.09
C ARG A 84 2.82 -11.16 4.91
N ASP A 85 1.65 -11.15 4.26
CA ASP A 85 0.36 -11.35 4.92
C ASP A 85 0.24 -12.76 5.53
N ARG A 86 0.92 -13.76 4.96
CA ARG A 86 1.04 -15.12 5.52
C ARG A 86 2.11 -15.27 6.61
N GLY A 87 2.85 -14.21 6.92
CA GLY A 87 3.99 -14.25 7.84
C GLY A 87 5.22 -14.96 7.28
N GLU A 88 5.28 -15.13 5.96
CA GLU A 88 6.42 -15.75 5.28
C GLU A 88 7.59 -14.76 5.19
N ASN A 89 8.82 -15.27 5.31
CA ASN A 89 10.00 -14.44 5.15
C ASN A 89 10.17 -14.08 3.67
N VAL A 90 9.76 -12.88 3.31
CA VAL A 90 9.82 -12.40 1.94
C VAL A 90 11.25 -12.00 1.60
N PRO A 91 11.83 -12.49 0.48
CA PRO A 91 13.14 -12.07 0.06
C PRO A 91 13.20 -10.53 -0.03
N PRO A 92 14.34 -9.90 0.33
CA PRO A 92 14.46 -8.46 0.22
C PRO A 92 14.10 -8.01 -1.20
N LEU A 93 13.54 -6.79 -1.30
CA LEU A 93 13.38 -6.09 -2.57
C LEU A 93 14.78 -5.86 -3.15
N GLY A 94 15.32 -6.88 -3.81
CA GLY A 94 16.57 -6.83 -4.55
C GLY A 94 16.24 -6.97 -6.03
N PRO A 95 17.16 -6.59 -6.93
CA PRO A 95 17.00 -6.96 -8.33
C PRO A 95 16.80 -8.47 -8.34
N ALA A 96 15.68 -8.93 -8.91
CA ALA A 96 15.50 -10.34 -9.24
C ALA A 96 16.80 -10.73 -9.95
N SER A 97 17.58 -11.63 -9.34
CA SER A 97 18.87 -12.02 -9.86
C SER A 97 18.69 -12.37 -11.32
N GLY A 98 19.21 -11.51 -12.19
CA GLY A 98 19.34 -11.81 -13.59
C GLY A 98 20.26 -13.02 -13.68
N THR A 99 19.72 -14.14 -14.13
CA THR A 99 20.47 -15.27 -14.65
C THR A 99 19.66 -15.87 -15.77
#